data_AF-B7G3J2-F1
#
_entry.id   AF-B7G3J2-F1
#
_cell.length_a   1.000
_cell.length_b   1.000
_cell.length_c   1.000
_cell.angle_alpha   90.00
_cell.angle_beta   90.00
_cell.angle_gamma   90.00
#
_symmetry.space_group_name_H-M   'P 1'
#
loop_
_entity.id
_entity.type
_entity.pdbx_description
1 polymer ?
#
loop_
_entity_poly.entity_id
_entity_poly.type
_entity_poly.pdbx_seq_one_letter_code
_entity_poly.pdbx_strand_id
1 'polypeptide(L)'
;MSYNQHVTLIRDLYKNFSVHDDRIARGIKCPLDLENTKLAMPNYQWLFPRTNYIVGIRHPVLWFESFYNFRIHNRFSMPPPGDLVGRCRRGGFNVCTFRGNFHLFLSNLGKTHMATDPDEQQYLAPEFRHTRDPIVKLPGKTPQKIFLYEVSQLSDPDPDRAADLRTTLQSFLNLTIPLDPMIWYRPGKQHKNQWELERLNAKKINICDAQHEALRTVLRYQAGNASRWIRHYFLDAPDVVTSSKEYLRNIILPSWERDPCLDRALSMS
;
A
#
# COMPACT_ATOMS: atom_id res chain seq x y z
N MET A 1 31.49 -11.98 -16.62
CA MET A 1 30.43 -11.18 -15.96
C MET A 1 30.51 -11.47 -14.47
N SER A 2 31.06 -10.54 -13.68
CA SER A 2 31.24 -10.72 -12.23
C SER A 2 29.89 -10.59 -11.53
N TYR A 3 29.38 -11.68 -10.97
CA TYR A 3 28.18 -11.74 -10.12
C TYR A 3 28.57 -11.69 -8.64
N ASN A 4 29.43 -10.75 -8.25
CA ASN A 4 29.62 -10.40 -6.83
C ASN A 4 29.01 -9.02 -6.58
N GLN A 5 27.67 -8.95 -6.62
CA GLN A 5 27.00 -7.84 -5.94
C GLN A 5 27.15 -8.08 -4.44
N HIS A 6 28.09 -7.38 -3.81
CA HIS A 6 28.15 -7.29 -2.36
C HIS A 6 26.81 -6.74 -1.87
N VAL A 7 25.94 -7.62 -1.38
CA VAL A 7 24.70 -7.20 -0.73
C VAL A 7 25.10 -6.60 0.61
N THR A 8 25.02 -5.28 0.73
CA THR A 8 25.19 -4.61 2.02
C THR A 8 24.12 -5.12 2.97
N LEU A 9 24.51 -5.87 3.98
CA LEU A 9 23.56 -6.37 4.97
C LEU A 9 23.09 -5.20 5.83
N ILE A 10 21.90 -5.32 6.43
CA ILE A 10 21.39 -4.32 7.40
C ILE A 10 22.47 -4.02 8.45
N ARG A 11 23.13 -5.06 8.97
CA ARG A 11 24.33 -4.99 9.82
C ARG A 11 25.38 -3.99 9.32
N ASP A 12 25.68 -4.04 8.03
CA ASP A 12 26.77 -3.27 7.43
C ASP A 12 26.34 -1.81 7.23
N LEU A 13 25.05 -1.54 7.00
CA LEU A 13 24.48 -0.18 7.06
C LEU A 13 24.59 0.43 8.47
N TYR A 14 24.45 -0.38 9.52
CA TYR A 14 24.65 0.08 10.91
C TYR A 14 26.12 0.32 11.27
N LYS A 15 27.06 -0.32 10.57
CA LYS A 15 28.51 -0.11 10.76
C LYS A 15 29.05 1.09 10.00
N ASN A 16 28.57 1.31 8.77
CA ASN A 16 29.15 2.30 7.85
C ASN A 16 28.59 3.71 8.01
N PHE A 17 27.43 3.86 8.66
CA PHE A 17 26.85 5.16 8.98
C PHE A 17 26.70 5.26 10.49
N SER A 18 27.27 6.30 11.10
CA SER A 18 27.18 6.48 12.55
C SER A 18 25.72 6.45 12.97
N VAL A 19 25.43 5.81 14.12
CA VAL A 19 24.08 5.69 14.68
C VAL A 19 23.48 7.06 15.05
N HIS A 20 24.28 8.12 14.99
CA HIS A 20 23.95 9.49 15.40
C HIS A 20 24.04 10.50 14.25
N ASP A 21 24.05 10.04 13.00
CA ASP A 21 23.87 10.97 11.89
C ASP A 21 22.37 11.30 11.74
N ASP A 22 21.93 12.34 12.47
CA ASP A 22 20.55 12.84 12.47
C ASP A 22 20.08 13.31 11.07
N ARG A 23 20.96 13.27 10.06
CA ARG A 23 20.63 13.56 8.66
C ARG A 23 20.08 12.36 7.90
N ILE A 24 20.14 11.13 8.45
CA ILE A 24 19.81 9.91 7.71
C ILE A 24 18.73 9.09 8.43
N ALA A 25 17.52 9.06 7.88
CA ALA A 25 16.50 8.08 8.26
C ALA A 25 16.72 6.73 7.57
N ARG A 26 16.61 5.63 8.33
CA ARG A 26 16.74 4.27 7.79
C ARG A 26 15.38 3.59 7.82
N GLY A 27 15.07 2.86 6.75
CA GLY A 27 13.81 2.14 6.61
C GLY A 27 14.00 0.81 5.90
N ILE A 28 13.05 -0.09 6.14
CA ILE A 28 12.88 -1.34 5.40
C ILE A 28 11.53 -1.28 4.73
N LYS A 29 11.43 -1.79 3.51
CA LYS A 29 10.18 -1.84 2.76
C LYS A 29 9.85 -3.27 2.39
N CYS A 30 8.79 -3.82 2.98
CA CYS A 30 8.17 -5.06 2.54
C CYS A 30 6.64 -4.91 2.59
N PRO A 31 5.94 -4.95 1.43
CA PRO A 31 4.48 -4.79 1.38
C PRO A 31 3.68 -5.83 2.17
N LEU A 32 4.29 -6.97 2.53
CA LEU A 32 3.60 -8.07 3.22
C LEU A 32 3.65 -7.92 4.75
N ASP A 33 4.49 -7.05 5.31
CA ASP A 33 4.67 -6.98 6.76
C ASP A 33 3.41 -6.53 7.48
N LEU A 34 2.69 -5.57 6.88
CA LEU A 34 1.42 -5.08 7.41
C LEU A 34 0.31 -6.14 7.36
N GLU A 35 0.46 -7.15 6.50
CA GLU A 35 -0.48 -8.27 6.38
C GLU A 35 -0.13 -9.43 7.33
N ASN A 36 1.08 -9.43 7.90
CA ASN A 36 1.57 -10.47 8.81
C ASN A 36 1.89 -9.89 10.19
N THR A 37 0.83 -9.66 10.95
CA THR A 37 0.84 -9.10 12.29
C THR A 37 1.20 -10.12 13.38
N LYS A 38 1.38 -11.41 13.04
CA LYS A 38 1.87 -12.44 13.98
C LYS A 38 3.38 -12.50 14.09
N LEU A 39 4.10 -12.11 13.03
CA LEU A 39 5.55 -12.26 12.96
C LEU A 39 6.26 -10.93 12.73
N ALA A 40 5.97 -10.23 11.64
CA ALA A 40 6.74 -9.05 11.26
C ALA A 40 6.52 -7.90 12.25
N MET A 41 5.26 -7.57 12.52
CA MET A 41 4.90 -6.44 13.38
C MET A 41 5.38 -6.60 14.83
N PRO A 42 5.19 -7.76 15.52
CA PRO A 42 5.69 -7.94 16.88
C PRO A 42 7.22 -7.86 16.94
N ASN A 43 7.92 -8.40 15.93
CA ASN A 43 9.38 -8.28 15.85
C ASN A 43 9.82 -6.82 15.68
N TYR A 44 9.11 -6.01 14.89
CA TYR A 44 9.39 -4.58 14.79
C TYR A 44 9.13 -3.85 16.09
N GLN A 45 8.03 -4.13 16.79
CA GLN A 45 7.74 -3.51 18.07
C GLN A 45 8.77 -3.89 19.15
N TRP A 46 9.27 -5.12 19.11
CA TRP A 46 10.25 -5.61 20.08
C TRP A 46 11.67 -5.07 19.79
N LEU A 47 12.16 -5.23 18.56
CA LEU A 47 13.52 -4.83 18.16
C LEU A 47 13.65 -3.33 17.92
N PHE A 48 12.60 -2.69 17.42
CA PHE A 48 12.60 -1.30 16.99
C PHE A 48 11.35 -0.54 17.52
N PRO A 49 11.18 -0.44 18.86
CA PRO A 49 9.95 0.07 19.46
C PRO A 49 9.58 1.51 19.08
N ARG A 50 10.56 2.29 18.59
CA ARG A 50 10.41 3.69 18.16
C ARG A 50 10.22 3.85 16.65
N THR A 51 10.20 2.75 15.88
CA THR A 51 10.01 2.82 14.43
C THR A 51 8.59 3.27 14.11
N ASN A 52 8.50 4.27 13.24
CA ASN A 52 7.25 4.70 12.63
C ASN A 52 7.03 3.98 11.30
N TYR A 53 5.78 3.92 10.84
CA TYR A 53 5.40 3.25 9.61
C TYR A 53 5.02 4.26 8.53
N ILE A 54 5.46 4.03 7.29
CA ILE A 54 4.97 4.74 6.12
C ILE A 54 4.14 3.75 5.32
N VAL A 55 2.86 4.05 5.12
CA VAL A 55 1.90 3.16 4.46
C VAL A 55 1.30 3.84 3.24
N GLY A 56 1.64 3.31 2.06
CA GLY A 56 1.03 3.70 0.80
C GLY A 56 -0.17 2.81 0.49
N ILE A 57 -1.32 3.43 0.24
CA ILE A 57 -2.54 2.75 -0.23
C ILE A 57 -2.86 3.17 -1.66
N ARG A 58 -3.63 2.36 -2.38
CA ARG A 58 -4.04 2.65 -3.75
C ARG A 58 -5.44 2.11 -4.00
N HIS A 59 -6.24 2.73 -4.84
CA HIS A 59 -7.57 2.19 -5.19
C HIS A 59 -7.53 0.66 -5.48
N PRO A 60 -8.29 -0.21 -4.79
CA PRO A 60 -8.19 -1.67 -4.90
C PRO A 60 -8.25 -2.25 -6.33
N VAL A 61 -9.15 -1.74 -7.18
CA VAL A 61 -9.21 -2.09 -8.62
C VAL A 61 -7.88 -1.79 -9.34
N LEU A 62 -7.38 -0.56 -9.23
CA LEU A 62 -6.13 -0.12 -9.87
C LEU A 62 -4.90 -0.82 -9.28
N TRP A 63 -4.92 -1.12 -7.98
CA TRP A 63 -3.90 -1.89 -7.30
C TRP A 63 -3.84 -3.32 -7.86
N PHE A 64 -4.98 -4.00 -7.99
CA PHE A 64 -5.05 -5.37 -8.48
C PHE A 64 -4.52 -5.47 -9.90
N GLU A 65 -5.02 -4.63 -10.81
CA GLU A 65 -4.57 -4.56 -12.21
C GLU A 65 -3.05 -4.34 -12.29
N SER A 66 -2.56 -3.31 -11.58
CA SER A 66 -1.14 -2.97 -11.56
C SER A 66 -0.28 -4.12 -11.05
N PHE A 67 -0.72 -4.83 -10.01
CA PHE A 67 0.06 -5.91 -9.41
C PHE A 67 0.03 -7.18 -10.27
N TYR A 68 -1.13 -7.54 -10.82
CA TYR A 68 -1.26 -8.64 -11.78
C TYR A 68 -0.36 -8.39 -13.00
N ASN A 69 -0.44 -7.20 -13.60
CA ASN A 69 0.36 -6.83 -14.77
C ASN A 69 1.86 -6.77 -14.45
N PHE A 70 2.23 -6.38 -13.23
CA PHE A 70 3.62 -6.45 -12.77
C PHE A 70 4.12 -7.90 -12.69
N ARG A 71 3.29 -8.85 -12.22
CA ARG A 71 3.66 -10.27 -12.20
C ARG A 71 3.85 -10.82 -13.62
N ILE A 72 2.93 -10.54 -14.54
CA ILE A 72 3.08 -10.90 -15.95
C ILE A 72 4.37 -10.31 -16.53
N HIS A 73 4.62 -9.02 -16.31
CA HIS A 73 5.82 -8.32 -16.77
C HIS A 73 7.12 -8.97 -16.29
N ASN A 74 7.10 -9.56 -15.09
CA ASN A 74 8.26 -10.26 -14.50
C ASN A 74 8.33 -11.76 -14.83
N ARG A 75 7.51 -12.23 -15.79
CA ARG A 75 7.43 -13.61 -16.30
C ARG A 75 6.84 -14.62 -15.30
N PHE A 76 5.98 -14.18 -14.38
CA PHE A 76 5.19 -15.11 -13.57
C PHE A 76 4.03 -15.68 -14.39
N SER A 77 3.79 -16.99 -14.28
CA SER A 77 2.64 -17.65 -14.91
C SER A 77 1.39 -17.43 -14.06
N MET A 78 0.61 -16.41 -14.39
CA MET A 78 -0.59 -16.05 -13.62
C MET A 78 -1.81 -16.89 -14.04
N PRO A 79 -2.65 -17.34 -13.09
CA PRO A 79 -3.96 -17.91 -13.40
C PRO A 79 -4.92 -16.82 -13.93
N PRO A 80 -6.05 -17.20 -14.55
CA PRO A 80 -7.11 -16.26 -14.91
C PRO A 80 -7.46 -15.31 -13.75
N PRO A 81 -7.65 -13.99 -13.99
CA PRO A 81 -7.92 -13.03 -12.93
C PRO A 81 -9.16 -13.35 -12.08
N GLY A 82 -10.18 -13.96 -12.68
CA GLY A 82 -11.39 -14.39 -11.96
C GLY A 82 -11.12 -15.45 -10.89
N ASP A 83 -10.10 -16.29 -11.07
CA ASP A 83 -9.73 -17.34 -10.12
C ASP A 83 -9.01 -16.79 -8.87
N LEU A 84 -8.67 -15.50 -8.89
CA LEU A 84 -8.00 -14.76 -7.81
C LEU A 84 -8.99 -13.99 -6.91
N VAL A 85 -10.30 -14.18 -7.11
CA VAL A 85 -11.34 -13.64 -6.23
C VAL A 85 -11.33 -14.38 -4.88
N GLY A 86 -11.30 -13.61 -3.79
CA GLY A 86 -11.27 -14.10 -2.42
C GLY A 86 -9.85 -14.21 -1.86
N ARG A 87 -9.62 -15.21 -1.00
CA ARG A 87 -8.32 -15.44 -0.37
C ARG A 87 -7.25 -15.87 -1.38
N CYS A 88 -6.01 -15.52 -1.08
CA CYS A 88 -4.87 -15.89 -1.91
C CYS A 88 -4.67 -17.41 -1.95
N ARG A 89 -4.53 -17.95 -3.15
CA ARG A 89 -4.29 -19.38 -3.43
C ARG A 89 -2.88 -19.60 -3.96
N ARG A 90 -2.39 -20.84 -3.85
CA ARG A 90 -1.11 -21.23 -4.46
C ARG A 90 -1.16 -20.96 -5.97
N GLY A 91 -0.06 -20.44 -6.52
CA GLY A 91 0.02 -20.06 -7.94
C GLY A 91 -0.48 -18.64 -8.25
N GLY A 92 -1.21 -17.98 -7.34
CA GLY A 92 -1.61 -16.57 -7.52
C GLY A 92 -0.49 -15.56 -7.24
N PHE A 93 0.68 -16.01 -6.76
CA PHE A 93 1.84 -15.15 -6.43
C PHE A 93 1.47 -13.92 -5.57
N ASN A 94 0.60 -14.14 -4.58
CA ASN A 94 0.03 -13.15 -3.68
C ASN A 94 -0.87 -12.09 -4.36
N VAL A 95 -1.30 -12.29 -5.59
CA VAL A 95 -2.35 -11.47 -6.22
C VAL A 95 -3.69 -12.11 -5.90
N CYS A 96 -4.53 -11.45 -5.12
CA CYS A 96 -5.90 -11.89 -4.82
C CYS A 96 -6.72 -10.70 -4.32
N THR A 97 -8.06 -10.76 -4.42
CA THR A 97 -8.90 -9.65 -3.95
C THR A 97 -8.92 -9.51 -2.43
N PHE A 98 -8.67 -10.56 -1.65
CA PHE A 98 -8.58 -10.45 -0.18
C PHE A 98 -7.56 -9.39 0.26
N ARG A 99 -6.43 -9.29 -0.43
CA ARG A 99 -5.39 -8.30 -0.14
C ARG A 99 -5.77 -6.86 -0.53
N GLY A 100 -6.86 -6.68 -1.28
CA GLY A 100 -7.45 -5.36 -1.56
C GLY A 100 -8.24 -4.76 -0.39
N ASN A 101 -8.46 -5.51 0.70
CA ASN A 101 -9.12 -5.01 1.91
C ASN A 101 -8.16 -4.17 2.76
N PHE A 102 -7.71 -3.01 2.29
CA PHE A 102 -6.69 -2.23 3.01
C PHE A 102 -7.10 -1.85 4.44
N HIS A 103 -8.38 -1.53 4.65
CA HIS A 103 -8.92 -1.22 5.99
C HIS A 103 -8.78 -2.40 6.97
N LEU A 104 -8.86 -3.66 6.52
CA LEU A 104 -8.60 -4.83 7.36
C LEU A 104 -7.16 -4.77 7.92
N PHE A 105 -6.17 -4.61 7.05
CA PHE A 105 -4.77 -4.62 7.46
C PHE A 105 -4.37 -3.36 8.25
N LEU A 106 -4.89 -2.19 7.86
CA LEU A 106 -4.71 -0.95 8.62
C LEU A 106 -5.31 -1.05 10.03
N SER A 107 -6.48 -1.68 10.17
CA SER A 107 -7.12 -1.85 11.48
C SER A 107 -6.31 -2.72 12.45
N ASN A 108 -5.48 -3.63 11.92
CA ASN A 108 -4.60 -4.43 12.76
C ASN A 108 -3.52 -3.60 13.45
N LEU A 109 -3.26 -2.36 13.02
CA LEU A 109 -2.32 -1.46 13.69
C LEU A 109 -2.84 -0.89 15.02
N GLY A 110 -4.08 -1.20 15.41
CA GLY A 110 -4.63 -0.84 16.72
C GLY A 110 -4.77 0.67 16.93
N LYS A 111 -4.99 1.41 15.84
CA LYS A 111 -5.17 2.88 15.82
C LYS A 111 -6.61 3.33 16.02
N THR A 112 -7.56 2.43 15.82
CA THR A 112 -9.00 2.68 15.97
C THR A 112 -9.62 1.63 16.88
N HIS A 113 -10.92 1.73 17.11
CA HIS A 113 -11.70 0.82 17.94
C HIS A 113 -12.34 -0.32 17.15
N MET A 114 -11.86 -0.62 15.92
CA MET A 114 -12.36 -1.71 15.07
C MET A 114 -12.59 -3.03 15.84
N ALA A 115 -11.79 -3.35 16.87
CA ALA A 115 -11.92 -4.57 17.68
C ALA A 115 -13.20 -4.63 18.51
N THR A 116 -13.71 -3.49 18.94
CA THR A 116 -14.75 -3.38 19.96
C THR A 116 -15.97 -2.59 19.48
N ASP A 117 -15.80 -1.72 18.50
CA ASP A 117 -16.86 -0.85 17.97
C ASP A 117 -17.64 -1.55 16.83
N PRO A 118 -18.93 -1.88 17.01
CA PRO A 118 -19.76 -2.47 15.97
C PRO A 118 -19.89 -1.59 14.71
N ASP A 119 -19.84 -0.26 14.87
CA ASP A 119 -19.98 0.68 13.76
C ASP A 119 -18.74 0.65 12.86
N GLU A 120 -17.55 0.40 13.42
CA GLU A 120 -16.36 0.12 12.60
C GLU A 120 -16.43 -1.27 11.97
N GLN A 121 -16.90 -2.28 12.71
CA GLN A 121 -16.93 -3.66 12.24
C GLN A 121 -17.87 -3.90 11.05
N GLN A 122 -18.84 -3.02 10.82
CA GLN A 122 -19.75 -3.12 9.68
C GLN A 122 -19.02 -3.06 8.33
N TYR A 123 -17.86 -2.37 8.26
CA TYR A 123 -17.07 -2.25 7.04
C TYR A 123 -16.31 -3.54 6.70
N LEU A 124 -16.15 -4.45 7.66
CA LEU A 124 -15.55 -5.76 7.45
C LEU A 124 -16.60 -6.80 7.09
N ALA A 125 -16.39 -7.48 5.97
CA ALA A 125 -17.18 -8.64 5.60
C ALA A 125 -17.13 -9.69 6.75
N PRO A 126 -18.27 -10.31 7.12
CA PRO A 126 -18.35 -11.22 8.27
C PRO A 126 -17.27 -12.30 8.26
N GLU A 127 -16.97 -12.88 7.10
CA GLU A 127 -15.95 -13.92 6.89
C GLU A 127 -14.51 -13.45 7.14
N PHE A 128 -14.26 -12.14 7.19
CA PHE A 128 -12.94 -11.56 7.45
C PHE A 128 -12.77 -11.07 8.89
N ARG A 129 -13.84 -10.95 9.67
CA ARG A 129 -13.79 -10.51 11.08
C ARG A 129 -12.90 -11.42 11.93
N HIS A 130 -13.00 -12.74 11.72
CA HIS A 130 -12.17 -13.74 12.41
C HIS A 130 -10.72 -13.80 11.92
N THR A 131 -10.40 -13.13 10.81
CA THR A 131 -9.03 -13.10 10.27
C THR A 131 -8.27 -11.84 10.60
N ARG A 132 -8.87 -11.00 11.44
CA ARG A 132 -8.16 -9.93 12.10
C ARG A 132 -7.14 -10.49 13.06
N ASP A 133 -6.07 -9.74 13.19
CA ASP A 133 -4.93 -10.12 14.01
C ASP A 133 -4.30 -8.81 14.50
N PRO A 134 -4.95 -8.10 15.43
CA PRO A 134 -4.46 -6.81 15.88
C PRO A 134 -3.11 -6.97 16.56
N ILE A 135 -2.19 -6.03 16.29
CA ILE A 135 -0.89 -5.99 16.95
C ILE A 135 -1.09 -5.87 18.46
N VAL A 136 -0.37 -6.68 19.23
CA VAL A 136 -0.38 -6.61 20.69
C VAL A 136 0.43 -5.39 21.11
N LYS A 137 -0.21 -4.43 21.80
CA LYS A 137 0.50 -3.27 22.34
C LYS A 137 1.41 -3.72 23.48
N LEU A 138 2.72 -3.45 23.36
CA LEU A 138 3.67 -3.73 24.42
C LEU A 138 3.53 -2.70 25.56
N PRO A 139 3.41 -3.13 26.84
CA PRO A 139 3.30 -2.22 27.98
C PRO A 139 4.46 -1.22 28.05
N GLY A 140 4.15 0.05 28.34
CA GLY A 140 5.16 1.10 28.52
C GLY A 140 5.88 1.54 27.25
N LYS A 141 5.40 1.17 26.05
CA LYS A 141 5.94 1.65 24.77
C LYS A 141 5.07 2.75 24.18
N THR A 142 5.72 3.77 23.62
CA THR A 142 5.03 4.82 22.84
C THR A 142 4.38 4.20 21.61
N PRO A 143 3.14 4.57 21.27
CA PRO A 143 2.50 4.12 20.04
C PRO A 143 3.33 4.52 18.81
N GLN A 144 3.57 3.57 17.90
CA GLN A 144 4.25 3.86 16.63
C GLN A 144 3.38 4.77 15.76
N LYS A 145 3.93 5.84 15.19
CA LYS A 145 3.16 6.71 14.29
C LYS A 145 3.04 6.11 12.89
N ILE A 146 2.03 6.53 12.15
CA ILE A 146 1.79 6.11 10.76
C ILE A 146 1.72 7.34 9.88
N PHE A 147 2.51 7.36 8.81
CA PHE A 147 2.33 8.26 7.69
C PHE A 147 1.52 7.55 6.61
N LEU A 148 0.28 7.95 6.41
CA LEU A 148 -0.60 7.39 5.39
C LEU A 148 -0.61 8.30 4.16
N TYR A 149 -0.47 7.71 2.97
CA TYR A 149 -0.69 8.42 1.71
C TYR A 149 -1.34 7.51 0.67
N GLU A 150 -2.08 8.10 -0.26
CA GLU A 150 -2.54 7.43 -1.47
C GLU A 150 -1.51 7.62 -2.58
N VAL A 151 -1.18 6.54 -3.31
CA VAL A 151 -0.08 6.52 -4.30
C VAL A 151 -0.20 7.61 -5.37
N SER A 152 -1.40 8.04 -5.75
CA SER A 152 -1.64 9.12 -6.71
C SER A 152 -1.15 10.48 -6.21
N GLN A 153 -1.02 10.69 -4.89
CA GLN A 153 -0.45 11.91 -4.31
C GLN A 153 1.03 12.06 -4.68
N LEU A 154 1.74 10.98 -4.99
CA LEU A 154 3.12 11.07 -5.47
C LEU A 154 3.20 11.79 -6.83
N SER A 155 2.13 11.67 -7.65
CA SER A 155 1.92 12.28 -8.98
C SER A 155 0.88 13.39 -8.96
N ASP A 156 0.71 14.07 -7.83
CA ASP A 156 -0.26 15.17 -7.78
C ASP A 156 0.16 16.27 -8.78
N PRO A 157 -0.70 16.65 -9.75
CA PRO A 157 -0.37 17.70 -10.69
C PRO A 157 -0.31 19.08 -10.03
N ASP A 158 -0.87 19.23 -8.83
CA ASP A 158 -0.83 20.47 -8.07
C ASP A 158 0.51 20.58 -7.30
N PRO A 159 1.32 21.59 -7.61
CA PRO A 159 2.65 21.73 -7.04
C PRO A 159 2.63 21.99 -5.53
N ASP A 160 1.59 22.62 -5.01
CA ASP A 160 1.47 22.94 -3.58
C ASP A 160 1.15 21.67 -2.79
N ARG A 161 0.23 20.83 -3.28
CA ARG A 161 -0.05 19.52 -2.67
C ARG A 161 1.14 18.57 -2.78
N ALA A 162 1.86 18.58 -3.90
CA ALA A 162 3.08 17.80 -4.06
C ALA A 162 4.20 18.27 -3.11
N ALA A 163 4.30 19.58 -2.84
CA ALA A 163 5.21 20.13 -1.85
C ALA A 163 4.79 19.77 -0.42
N ASP A 164 3.50 19.85 -0.10
CA ASP A 164 2.93 19.47 1.20
C ASP A 164 3.19 18.00 1.55
N LEU A 165 3.05 17.09 0.58
CA LEU A 165 3.44 15.67 0.74
C LEU A 165 4.90 15.52 1.18
N ARG A 166 5.81 16.24 0.51
CA ARG A 166 7.25 16.17 0.81
C ARG A 166 7.58 16.78 2.16
N THR A 167 7.05 17.96 2.47
CA THR A 167 7.32 18.64 3.74
C THR A 167 6.73 17.88 4.93
N THR A 168 5.51 17.36 4.82
CA THR A 168 4.91 16.54 5.88
C THR A 168 5.68 15.23 6.08
N LEU A 169 6.12 14.56 5.00
CA LEU A 169 6.93 13.35 5.11
C LEU A 169 8.31 13.65 5.72
N GLN A 170 8.93 14.76 5.34
CA GLN A 170 10.19 15.23 5.91
C GLN A 170 10.05 15.46 7.41
N SER A 171 9.02 16.18 7.85
CA SER A 171 8.73 16.40 9.27
C SER A 171 8.43 15.10 10.00
N PHE A 172 7.65 14.19 9.40
CA PHE A 172 7.35 12.88 9.98
C PHE A 172 8.60 12.04 10.24
N LEU A 173 9.58 12.14 9.34
CA LEU A 173 10.87 11.45 9.44
C LEU A 173 11.91 12.23 10.27
N ASN A 174 11.58 13.43 10.75
CA ASN A 174 12.50 14.36 11.42
C ASN A 174 13.75 14.68 10.59
N LEU A 175 13.61 14.80 9.27
CA LEU A 175 14.72 15.12 8.38
C LEU A 175 15.00 16.62 8.36
N THR A 176 16.26 16.98 8.51
CA THR A 176 16.74 18.36 8.43
C THR A 176 16.97 18.82 7.00
N ILE A 177 17.25 17.88 6.09
CA ILE A 177 17.47 18.15 4.66
C ILE A 177 16.13 18.01 3.92
N PRO A 178 15.74 19.00 3.09
CA PRO A 178 14.55 18.90 2.26
C PRO A 178 14.55 17.67 1.35
N LEU A 179 13.39 17.01 1.25
CA LEU A 179 13.21 15.94 0.28
C LEU A 179 13.15 16.51 -1.14
N ASP A 180 14.00 15.98 -2.01
CA ASP A 180 13.96 16.27 -3.44
C ASP A 180 12.58 15.94 -4.04
N PRO A 181 12.23 16.55 -5.20
CA PRO A 181 11.06 16.13 -5.95
C PRO A 181 11.05 14.60 -6.18
N MET A 182 9.85 14.01 -6.11
CA MET A 182 9.71 12.55 -6.25
C MET A 182 10.27 12.07 -7.59
N ILE A 183 11.21 11.13 -7.53
CA ILE A 183 11.76 10.48 -8.72
C ILE A 183 10.82 9.38 -9.23
N TRP A 184 10.42 9.48 -10.49
CA TRP A 184 9.59 8.47 -11.13
C TRP A 184 10.43 7.33 -11.67
N TYR A 185 10.60 6.30 -10.86
CA TYR A 185 11.19 5.05 -11.31
C TYR A 185 10.10 4.04 -11.68
N ARG A 186 10.23 3.39 -12.85
CA ARG A 186 9.35 2.29 -13.27
C ARG A 186 10.01 0.96 -12.93
N PRO A 187 9.66 0.32 -11.81
CA PRO A 187 10.27 -0.95 -11.43
C PRO A 187 9.81 -2.08 -12.35
N GLY A 188 10.73 -2.99 -12.67
CA GLY A 188 10.45 -4.19 -13.45
C GLY A 188 11.65 -4.60 -14.29
N LYS A 189 11.63 -5.85 -14.77
CA LYS A 189 12.65 -6.30 -15.74
C LYS A 189 12.63 -5.41 -16.98
N GLN A 190 13.79 -4.93 -17.38
CA GLN A 190 13.96 -4.31 -18.69
C GLN A 190 14.01 -5.41 -19.73
N HIS A 191 13.09 -5.38 -20.70
CA HIS A 191 13.04 -6.33 -21.80
C HIS A 191 13.71 -5.69 -23.02
N LYS A 192 14.90 -6.18 -23.39
CA LYS A 192 15.63 -5.67 -24.57
C LYS A 192 15.02 -6.13 -25.90
N ASN A 193 14.30 -7.26 -25.86
CA ASN A 193 13.65 -7.83 -27.03
C ASN A 193 12.22 -7.31 -27.13
N GLN A 194 11.93 -6.56 -28.20
CA GLN A 194 10.61 -5.97 -28.44
C GLN A 194 9.51 -7.02 -28.63
N TRP A 195 9.77 -8.09 -29.38
CA TRP A 195 8.81 -9.19 -29.57
C TRP A 195 8.43 -9.85 -28.23
N GLU A 196 9.40 -10.02 -27.34
CA GLU A 196 9.12 -10.59 -26.02
C GLU A 196 8.23 -9.64 -25.21
N LEU A 197 8.52 -8.34 -25.25
CA LEU A 197 7.73 -7.31 -24.56
C LEU A 197 6.28 -7.28 -25.08
N GLU A 198 6.08 -7.34 -26.40
CA GLU A 198 4.77 -7.42 -27.04
C GLU A 198 4.00 -8.67 -26.59
N ARG A 199 4.65 -9.84 -26.59
CA ARG A 199 4.06 -11.08 -26.09
C ARG A 199 3.66 -11.00 -24.61
N LEU A 200 4.45 -10.34 -23.77
CA LEU A 200 4.11 -10.12 -22.36
C LEU A 200 2.96 -9.11 -22.20
N ASN A 201 2.97 -8.04 -22.99
CA ASN A 201 1.91 -7.04 -22.97
C ASN A 201 0.56 -7.62 -23.40
N ALA A 202 0.53 -8.52 -24.39
CA ALA A 202 -0.68 -9.23 -24.80
C ALA A 202 -1.29 -10.12 -23.71
N LYS A 203 -0.54 -10.47 -22.65
CA LYS A 203 -1.01 -11.22 -21.48
C LYS A 203 -1.40 -10.35 -20.29
N LYS A 204 -1.10 -9.04 -20.36
CA LYS A 204 -1.55 -8.09 -19.34
C LYS A 204 -3.05 -7.90 -19.50
N ILE A 205 -3.71 -7.63 -18.39
CA ILE A 205 -5.15 -7.37 -18.38
C ILE A 205 -5.40 -5.87 -18.43
N ASN A 206 -6.48 -5.49 -19.07
CA ASN A 206 -7.17 -4.25 -18.79
C ASN A 206 -8.36 -4.59 -17.91
N ILE A 207 -8.32 -4.20 -16.63
CA ILE A 207 -9.37 -4.58 -15.67
C ILE A 207 -10.75 -4.00 -16.01
N CYS A 208 -10.81 -3.06 -16.96
CA CYS A 208 -12.03 -2.45 -17.45
C CYS A 208 -12.75 -3.27 -18.53
N ASP A 209 -12.12 -4.32 -19.07
CA ASP A 209 -12.77 -5.21 -20.03
C ASP A 209 -13.99 -5.91 -19.39
N ALA A 210 -15.03 -6.15 -20.18
CA ALA A 210 -16.30 -6.71 -19.72
C ALA A 210 -16.15 -8.07 -19.01
N GLN A 211 -15.20 -8.90 -19.46
CA GLN A 211 -14.88 -10.20 -18.86
C GLN A 211 -14.39 -10.13 -17.40
N HIS A 212 -14.01 -8.94 -16.92
CA HIS A 212 -13.52 -8.73 -15.55
C HIS A 212 -14.55 -8.05 -14.63
N GLU A 213 -15.79 -7.87 -15.07
CA GLU A 213 -16.86 -7.22 -14.29
C GLU A 213 -17.06 -7.86 -12.91
N ALA A 214 -17.16 -9.19 -12.82
CA ALA A 214 -17.37 -9.88 -11.56
C ALA A 214 -16.21 -9.66 -10.56
N LEU A 215 -14.97 -9.71 -11.05
CA LEU A 215 -13.78 -9.40 -10.26
C LEU A 215 -13.79 -7.93 -9.80
N ARG A 216 -14.12 -7.01 -10.72
CA ARG A 216 -14.16 -5.57 -10.47
C ARG A 216 -15.24 -5.20 -9.46
N THR A 217 -16.41 -5.85 -9.52
CA THR A 217 -17.51 -5.68 -8.55
C THR A 217 -17.02 -5.95 -7.12
N VAL A 218 -16.30 -7.07 -6.89
CA VAL A 218 -15.74 -7.39 -5.57
C VAL A 218 -14.73 -6.33 -5.11
N LEU A 219 -13.81 -5.94 -5.98
CA LEU A 219 -12.78 -4.93 -5.64
C LEU A 219 -13.38 -3.54 -5.38
N ARG A 220 -14.45 -3.16 -6.08
CA ARG A 220 -15.18 -1.90 -5.86
C ARG A 220 -15.91 -1.89 -4.53
N TYR A 221 -16.56 -3.01 -4.17
CA TYR A 221 -17.16 -3.15 -2.85
C TYR A 221 -16.13 -2.95 -1.74
N GLN A 222 -14.96 -3.57 -1.87
CA GLN A 222 -13.84 -3.40 -0.92
C GLN A 222 -13.29 -1.97 -0.91
N ALA A 223 -13.23 -1.31 -2.08
CA ALA A 223 -12.81 0.08 -2.21
C ALA A 223 -13.75 1.04 -1.47
N GLY A 224 -15.05 0.86 -1.61
CA GLY A 224 -16.05 1.65 -0.89
C GLY A 224 -15.95 1.47 0.63
N ASN A 225 -15.86 0.23 1.12
CA ASN A 225 -15.69 -0.03 2.54
C ASN A 225 -14.38 0.54 3.09
N ALA A 226 -13.27 0.36 2.36
CA ALA A 226 -11.98 0.91 2.75
C ALA A 226 -12.02 2.44 2.81
N SER A 227 -12.57 3.09 1.79
CA SER A 227 -12.69 4.54 1.71
C SER A 227 -13.44 5.12 2.91
N ARG A 228 -14.64 4.63 3.17
CA ARG A 228 -15.51 5.11 4.25
C ARG A 228 -14.85 4.91 5.61
N TRP A 229 -14.34 3.71 5.89
CA TRP A 229 -13.68 3.44 7.17
C TRP A 229 -12.44 4.31 7.38
N ILE A 230 -11.57 4.45 6.35
CA ILE A 230 -10.37 5.27 6.46
C ILE A 230 -10.74 6.74 6.76
N ARG A 231 -11.74 7.28 6.05
CA ARG A 231 -12.21 8.66 6.22
C ARG A 231 -12.78 8.94 7.61
N HIS A 232 -13.64 8.04 8.09
CA HIS A 232 -14.43 8.24 9.30
C HIS A 232 -13.66 7.91 10.59
N TYR A 233 -12.71 6.97 10.54
CA TYR A 233 -12.04 6.48 11.75
C TYR A 233 -10.52 6.65 11.68
N PHE A 234 -9.90 6.17 10.60
CA PHE A 234 -8.45 6.03 10.59
C PHE A 234 -7.69 7.36 10.45
N LEU A 235 -8.17 8.29 9.62
CA LEU A 235 -7.52 9.58 9.41
C LEU A 235 -7.56 10.50 10.65
N ASP A 236 -8.49 10.26 11.57
CA ASP A 236 -8.62 11.04 12.82
C ASP A 236 -7.94 10.37 14.03
N ALA A 237 -7.37 9.18 13.85
CA ALA A 237 -6.61 8.55 14.90
C ALA A 237 -5.38 9.40 15.28
N PRO A 238 -5.08 9.62 16.58
CA PRO A 238 -4.07 10.58 17.02
C PRO A 238 -2.64 10.34 16.48
N ASP A 239 -2.31 9.09 16.16
CA ASP A 239 -0.99 8.70 15.66
C ASP A 239 -0.91 8.57 14.13
N VAL A 240 -1.98 8.94 13.41
CA VAL A 240 -2.03 8.90 11.95
C VAL A 240 -1.78 10.30 11.40
N VAL A 241 -0.71 10.42 10.63
CA VAL A 241 -0.29 11.64 9.93
C VAL A 241 -0.50 11.42 8.45
N THR A 242 -0.99 12.43 7.75
CA THR A 242 -1.11 12.44 6.29
C THR A 242 -0.94 13.86 5.78
N SER A 243 -0.42 14.01 4.56
CA SER A 243 -0.37 15.29 3.86
C SER A 243 -1.70 15.60 3.21
N SER A 244 -2.05 16.89 3.14
CA SER A 244 -3.24 17.40 2.45
C SER A 244 -4.48 16.63 2.88
N LYS A 245 -4.67 16.49 4.20
CA LYS A 245 -5.67 15.61 4.82
C LYS A 245 -7.07 15.81 4.25
N GLU A 246 -7.48 17.06 4.00
CA GLU A 246 -8.79 17.36 3.41
C GLU A 246 -8.89 16.93 1.94
N TYR A 247 -7.82 17.03 1.16
CA TYR A 247 -7.82 16.52 -0.22
C TYR A 247 -7.91 14.99 -0.25
N LEU A 248 -7.14 14.31 0.61
CA LEU A 248 -7.24 12.86 0.75
C LEU A 248 -8.64 12.44 1.20
N ARG A 249 -9.20 13.10 2.22
CA ARG A 249 -10.51 12.80 2.82
C ARG A 249 -11.69 13.09 1.90
N ASN A 250 -11.69 14.24 1.23
CA ASN A 250 -12.86 14.77 0.52
C ASN A 250 -12.81 14.55 -0.99
N ILE A 251 -11.63 14.29 -1.56
CA ILE A 251 -11.48 14.11 -3.02
C ILE A 251 -11.00 12.70 -3.36
N ILE A 252 -9.82 12.29 -2.87
CA ILE A 252 -9.23 11.00 -3.27
C ILE A 252 -10.05 9.83 -2.73
N LEU A 253 -10.25 9.73 -1.43
CA LEU A 253 -10.95 8.58 -0.85
C LEU A 253 -12.40 8.47 -1.35
N PRO A 254 -13.21 9.54 -1.45
CA PRO A 254 -14.55 9.43 -2.02
C PRO A 254 -14.55 8.96 -3.48
N SER A 255 -13.51 9.27 -4.26
CA SER A 255 -13.39 8.74 -5.63
C SER A 255 -13.29 7.22 -5.69
N TRP A 256 -12.84 6.56 -4.62
CA TRP A 256 -12.79 5.09 -4.55
C TRP A 256 -14.15 4.41 -4.49
N GLU A 257 -15.22 5.17 -4.21
CA GLU A 257 -16.58 4.66 -4.27
C GLU A 257 -17.11 4.57 -5.71
N ARG A 258 -16.42 5.22 -6.68
CA ARG A 258 -16.73 5.16 -8.11
C ARG A 258 -15.94 4.06 -8.80
N ASP A 259 -16.46 3.59 -9.92
CA ASP A 259 -15.70 2.68 -10.78
C ASP A 259 -14.63 3.47 -11.55
N PRO A 260 -13.33 3.21 -11.35
CA PRO A 260 -12.28 3.93 -12.06
C PRO A 260 -12.30 3.66 -13.58
N CYS A 261 -13.01 2.63 -14.04
CA CYS A 261 -13.19 2.35 -15.46
C CYS A 261 -14.14 3.33 -16.15
N LEU A 262 -15.07 3.94 -15.42
CA LEU A 262 -15.92 5.01 -15.97
C LEU A 262 -15.10 6.28 -16.23
N ASP A 263 -14.21 6.63 -15.31
CA ASP A 263 -13.32 7.78 -15.46
C ASP A 263 -12.34 7.59 -16.64
N ARG A 264 -11.84 6.35 -16.85
CA ARG A 264 -11.00 6.02 -18.01
C ARG A 264 -11.76 6.13 -19.34
N ALA A 265 -13.01 5.67 -19.39
CA ALA A 265 -13.83 5.76 -20.60
C ALA A 265 -14.01 7.23 -21.03
N LEU A 266 -14.24 8.13 -20.06
CA LEU A 266 -14.35 9.57 -20.30
C LEU A 266 -13.04 10.23 -20.75
N SER A 267 -11.88 9.69 -20.35
CA SER A 267 -10.58 10.22 -20.79
C SER A 267 -10.19 9.80 -22.22
N MET A 268 -10.91 8.84 -22.80
CA MET A 268 -10.68 8.34 -24.17
C MET A 268 -11.69 8.86 -25.19
N SER A 269 -12.75 9.54 -24.73
CA SER A 269 -13.76 10.23 -25.55
C SER A 269 -13.43 11.70 -25.70
#